data_AF-A0A8J5IL86-F1
#
_entry.id   AF-A0A8J5IL86-F1
#
_cell.length_a   1.000
_cell.length_b   1.000
_cell.length_c   1.000
_cell.angle_alpha   90.00
_cell.angle_beta   90.00
_cell.angle_gamma   90.00
#
_symmetry.space_group_name_H-M   'P 1'
#
loop_
_entity.id
_entity.type
_entity.pdbx_description
1 polymer ?
#
loop_
_entity_poly.entity_id
_entity_poly.type
_entity_poly.pdbx_seq_one_letter_code
_entity_poly.pdbx_strand_id
1 'polypeptide(L)'
;MVKRFFAINDFVYTSDDELAELMPTRNEENKLWLLQDDLRELKLSSKKLHSDEKVTLLDVRDLFDALIERHPSAAEYLAADTSVVKNPAFENACVK
;
A
#
# COMPACT_ATOMS: atom_id res chain seq x y z
N MET A 1 -12.63 -0.62 0.54
CA MET A 1 -13.57 -0.49 -0.59
C MET A 1 -13.27 -1.52 -1.68
N VAL A 2 -12.06 -1.60 -2.23
CA VAL A 2 -11.69 -2.56 -3.30
C VAL A 2 -11.98 -4.03 -2.96
N LYS A 3 -11.61 -4.51 -1.76
CA LYS A 3 -11.95 -5.89 -1.32
C LYS A 3 -13.47 -6.13 -1.27
N ARG A 4 -14.26 -5.11 -0.93
CA ARG A 4 -15.73 -5.22 -0.92
C ARG A 4 -16.25 -5.29 -2.35
N PHE A 5 -15.75 -4.45 -3.27
CA PHE A 5 -16.13 -4.51 -4.69
C PHE A 5 -16.05 -5.95 -5.22
N PHE A 6 -14.88 -6.61 -5.12
CA PHE A 6 -14.72 -7.99 -5.59
C PHE A 6 -15.61 -9.01 -4.87
N ALA A 7 -15.93 -8.79 -3.59
CA ALA A 7 -16.82 -9.69 -2.84
C ALA A 7 -18.29 -9.55 -3.24
N ILE A 8 -18.68 -8.42 -3.85
CA ILE A 8 -20.06 -8.15 -4.25
C ILE A 8 -20.22 -8.31 -5.77
N ASN A 9 -19.13 -8.19 -6.56
CA ASN A 9 -19.11 -8.18 -8.02
C ASN A 9 -19.89 -9.37 -8.63
N ASP A 10 -19.67 -10.57 -8.08
CA ASP A 10 -20.32 -11.80 -8.54
C ASP A 10 -21.85 -11.82 -8.29
N PHE A 11 -22.34 -10.92 -7.43
CA PHE A 11 -23.76 -10.77 -7.09
C PHE A 11 -24.42 -9.59 -7.80
N VAL A 12 -23.65 -8.78 -8.55
CA VAL A 12 -24.17 -7.67 -9.34
C VAL A 12 -24.79 -8.25 -10.62
N TYR A 13 -26.11 -8.11 -10.76
CA TYR A 13 -26.83 -8.55 -11.96
C TYR A 13 -26.48 -7.62 -13.14
N THR A 14 -25.67 -8.11 -14.08
CA THR A 14 -25.26 -7.36 -15.28
C THR A 14 -26.33 -7.31 -16.38
N SER A 15 -27.53 -7.82 -16.13
CA SER A 15 -28.68 -7.72 -17.04
C SER A 15 -29.48 -6.42 -16.89
N ASP A 16 -29.13 -5.58 -15.91
CA ASP A 16 -29.60 -4.21 -15.81
C ASP A 16 -28.59 -3.31 -16.54
N ASP A 17 -29.01 -2.69 -17.64
CA ASP A 17 -28.15 -1.87 -18.50
C ASP A 17 -27.56 -0.66 -17.75
N GLU A 18 -28.32 -0.04 -16.82
CA GLU A 18 -27.83 1.08 -16.02
C GLU A 18 -26.69 0.63 -15.08
N LEU A 19 -26.80 -0.59 -14.55
CA LEU A 19 -25.80 -1.15 -13.66
C LEU A 19 -24.58 -1.65 -14.44
N ALA A 20 -24.77 -2.20 -15.63
CA ALA A 20 -23.70 -2.63 -16.52
C ALA A 20 -22.80 -1.47 -16.96
N GLU A 21 -23.35 -0.27 -17.17
CA GLU A 21 -22.59 0.95 -17.48
C GLU A 21 -21.71 1.42 -16.31
N LEU A 22 -22.06 1.08 -15.07
CA LEU A 22 -21.28 1.40 -13.87
C LEU A 22 -20.18 0.38 -13.56
N MET A 23 -20.16 -0.76 -14.27
CA MET A 23 -19.17 -1.79 -14.04
C MET A 23 -17.82 -1.34 -14.61
N PRO A 24 -16.72 -1.52 -13.84
CA PRO A 24 -15.40 -1.22 -14.35
C PRO A 24 -15.10 -2.10 -15.57
N THR A 25 -14.45 -1.51 -16.56
CA THR A 25 -13.90 -2.26 -17.68
C THR A 25 -12.88 -3.28 -17.18
N ARG A 26 -12.60 -4.32 -17.98
CA ARG A 26 -11.56 -5.31 -17.65
C ARG A 26 -10.20 -4.68 -17.32
N ASN A 27 -9.86 -3.56 -17.97
CA ASN A 27 -8.63 -2.83 -17.69
C ASN A 27 -8.66 -2.16 -16.31
N GLU A 28 -9.79 -1.58 -15.94
CA GLU A 28 -9.99 -0.97 -14.62
C GLU A 28 -10.05 -2.04 -13.51
N GLU A 29 -10.67 -3.19 -13.75
CA GLU A 29 -10.63 -4.33 -12.83
C GLU A 29 -9.20 -4.82 -12.58
N ASN A 30 -8.37 -4.91 -13.63
CA ASN A 30 -6.95 -5.26 -13.47
C ASN A 30 -6.21 -4.23 -12.59
N LYS A 31 -6.48 -2.93 -12.77
CA LYS A 31 -5.92 -1.89 -11.90
C LYS A 31 -6.41 -2.02 -10.46
N LEU A 32 -7.68 -2.39 -10.25
CA LEU A 32 -8.24 -2.64 -8.91
C LEU A 32 -7.58 -3.85 -8.24
N TRP A 33 -7.22 -4.89 -9.00
CA TRP A 33 -6.47 -6.03 -8.46
C TRP A 33 -5.07 -5.63 -7.99
N LEU A 34 -4.33 -4.88 -8.80
CA LEU A 34 -3.01 -4.36 -8.43
C LEU A 34 -3.11 -3.47 -7.18
N LEU A 35 -4.06 -2.53 -7.18
CA LEU A 35 -4.31 -1.67 -6.02
C LEU A 35 -4.66 -2.46 -4.77
N GLN A 36 -5.36 -3.59 -4.89
CA GLN A 36 -5.67 -4.44 -3.74
C GLN A 36 -4.40 -5.05 -3.13
N ASP A 37 -3.45 -5.45 -3.97
CA ASP A 37 -2.18 -6.02 -3.54
C ASP A 37 -1.34 -4.96 -2.82
N ASP A 38 -1.19 -3.78 -3.41
CA ASP A 38 -0.48 -2.64 -2.83
C ASP A 38 -1.05 -2.27 -1.44
N LEU A 39 -2.38 -2.15 -1.36
CA LEU A 39 -3.07 -1.85 -0.10
C LEU A 39 -2.90 -2.97 0.94
N ARG A 40 -2.73 -4.22 0.52
CA ARG A 40 -2.47 -5.34 1.43
C ARG A 40 -1.07 -5.23 2.03
N GLU A 41 -0.06 -4.99 1.21
CA GLU A 41 1.32 -4.85 1.66
C GLU A 41 1.51 -3.66 2.60
N LEU A 42 0.97 -2.49 2.23
CA LEU A 42 0.99 -1.31 3.10
C LEU A 42 0.27 -1.55 4.42
N LYS A 43 -0.85 -2.28 4.40
CA LYS A 43 -1.58 -2.65 5.62
C LYS A 43 -0.78 -3.61 6.50
N LEU A 44 -0.10 -4.60 5.93
CA LEU A 44 0.74 -5.52 6.70
C LEU A 44 1.91 -4.78 7.36
N SER A 45 2.57 -3.91 6.59
CA SER A 45 3.66 -3.05 7.06
C SER A 45 3.19 -2.15 8.21
N SER A 46 2.07 -1.45 8.03
CA SER A 46 1.46 -0.63 9.08
C SER A 46 1.12 -1.44 10.33
N LYS A 47 0.53 -2.64 10.17
CA LYS A 47 0.22 -3.52 11.30
C LYS A 47 1.47 -3.96 12.06
N LYS A 48 2.57 -4.25 11.36
CA LYS A 48 3.84 -4.63 11.99
C LYS A 48 4.37 -3.48 12.85
N LEU A 49 4.35 -2.26 12.32
CA LEU A 49 4.80 -1.06 13.03
C LEU A 49 3.94 -0.73 14.27
N HIS A 50 2.64 -1.00 14.22
CA HIS A 50 1.71 -0.75 15.33
C HIS A 50 1.49 -1.98 16.22
N SER A 51 2.24 -3.06 16.02
CA SER A 51 2.11 -4.26 16.86
C SER A 51 2.75 -4.04 18.24
N ASP A 52 2.31 -4.82 19.22
CA ASP A 52 2.92 -4.82 20.57
C ASP A 52 4.32 -5.48 20.58
N GLU A 53 4.78 -5.99 19.44
CA GLU A 53 6.13 -6.55 19.30
C GLU A 53 7.18 -5.43 19.31
N LYS A 54 8.34 -5.72 19.89
CA LYS A 54 9.47 -4.79 19.84
C LYS A 54 10.01 -4.73 18.41
N VAL A 55 9.80 -3.59 17.75
CA VAL A 55 10.37 -3.27 16.44
C VAL A 55 11.53 -2.29 16.67
N THR A 56 12.72 -2.60 16.17
CA THR A 56 13.87 -1.70 16.25
C THR A 56 13.82 -0.65 15.14
N LEU A 57 14.55 0.45 15.29
CA LEU A 57 14.63 1.47 14.22
C LEU A 57 15.23 0.92 12.92
N LEU A 58 16.14 -0.06 13.02
CA LEU A 58 16.65 -0.78 11.86
C LEU A 58 15.55 -1.58 11.17
N ASP A 59 14.68 -2.28 11.92
CA ASP A 59 13.54 -3.01 11.34
C ASP A 59 12.54 -2.08 10.64
N VAL A 60 12.31 -0.89 11.21
CA VAL A 60 11.48 0.15 10.58
C VAL A 60 12.11 0.61 9.27
N ARG A 61 13.42 0.84 9.27
CA ARG A 61 14.16 1.30 8.08
C ARG A 61 14.16 0.25 6.98
N ASP A 62 14.47 -1.02 7.31
CA ASP A 62 14.40 -2.15 6.39
C ASP A 62 12.97 -2.30 5.78
N LEU A 63 11.92 -2.05 6.57
CA LEU A 63 10.53 -2.06 6.09
C LEU A 63 10.22 -0.91 5.13
N PHE A 64 10.68 0.30 5.44
CA PHE A 64 10.49 1.47 4.58
C PHE A 64 11.24 1.33 3.26
N ASP A 65 12.47 0.84 3.29
CA ASP A 65 13.28 0.64 2.09
C ASP A 65 12.64 -0.42 1.17
N ALA A 66 12.11 -1.52 1.74
CA ALA A 66 11.35 -2.51 0.98
C ALA A 66 10.07 -1.94 0.35
N LEU A 67 9.36 -1.05 1.05
CA LEU A 67 8.19 -0.36 0.50
C LEU A 67 8.56 0.61 -0.63
N ILE A 68 9.70 1.29 -0.53
CA ILE A 68 10.20 2.20 -1.56
C ILE A 68 10.62 1.41 -2.80
N GLU A 69 11.29 0.27 -2.63
CA GLU A 69 11.67 -0.61 -3.75
C GLU A 69 10.44 -1.07 -4.55
N ARG A 70 9.37 -1.44 -3.84
CA ARG A 70 8.10 -1.87 -4.43
C ARG A 70 7.30 -0.70 -5.02
N HIS A 71 7.29 0.44 -4.33
CA HIS A 71 6.53 1.63 -4.68
C HIS A 71 7.45 2.86 -4.64
N PRO A 72 8.15 3.19 -5.75
CA PRO A 72 9.11 4.29 -5.77
C PRO A 72 8.52 5.65 -5.36
N SER A 73 7.22 5.88 -5.58
CA SER A 73 6.53 7.09 -5.14
C SER A 73 6.48 7.24 -3.61
N ALA A 74 6.62 6.16 -2.84
CA ALA A 74 6.65 6.21 -1.38
C ALA A 74 7.92 6.88 -0.84
N ALA A 75 8.98 7.00 -1.65
CA ALA A 75 10.21 7.68 -1.26
C ALA A 75 9.98 9.14 -0.83
N GLU A 76 8.97 9.81 -1.41
CA GLU A 76 8.58 11.18 -1.03
C GLU A 76 8.24 11.32 0.47
N TYR A 77 7.77 10.23 1.08
CA TYR A 77 7.32 10.22 2.48
C TYR A 77 8.18 9.37 3.41
N LEU A 78 8.87 8.36 2.88
CA LEU A 78 9.55 7.34 3.69
C LEU A 78 11.07 7.39 3.59
N ALA A 79 11.65 8.06 2.61
CA ALA A 79 13.10 8.13 2.48
C ALA A 79 13.75 8.86 3.67
N ALA A 80 15.01 8.52 3.94
CA ALA A 80 15.76 9.03 5.08
C ALA A 80 16.07 10.54 4.99
N ASP A 81 15.99 11.13 3.79
CA ASP A 81 16.25 12.53 3.49
C ASP A 81 14.97 13.36 3.26
N THR A 82 13.80 12.77 3.50
CA THR A 82 12.52 13.48 3.37
C THR A 82 12.40 14.65 4.35
N SER A 83 11.62 15.67 3.96
CA SER A 83 11.44 16.89 4.77
C SER A 83 10.79 16.66 6.14
N VAL A 84 10.10 15.52 6.31
CA VAL A 84 9.52 15.12 7.60
C VAL A 84 10.57 14.57 8.58
N VAL A 85 11.71 14.08 8.08
CA VAL A 85 12.80 13.56 8.89
C VAL A 85 13.57 14.72 9.53
N LYS A 86 13.56 14.77 10.88
CA LYS A 86 14.26 15.82 11.63
C LYS A 86 15.77 15.69 11.63
N ASN A 87 16.28 14.46 11.56
CA ASN A 87 17.72 14.19 11.54
C ASN A 87 18.04 13.14 10.47
N PRO A 88 18.25 13.57 9.22
CA PRO A 88 18.58 12.65 8.13
C PRO A 88 19.85 11.84 8.37
N ALA A 89 20.83 12.41 9.07
CA ALA A 89 22.08 11.71 9.39
C ALA A 89 21.84 10.51 10.32
N PHE A 90 20.89 10.63 11.26
CA PHE A 90 20.50 9.53 12.14
C PHE A 90 19.75 8.43 11.39
N GLU A 91 18.79 8.79 10.53
CA GLU A 91 18.07 7.81 9.70
C GLU A 91 19.03 7.08 8.74
N ASN A 92 19.94 7.81 8.09
CA ASN A 92 20.96 7.21 7.22
C ASN A 92 21.92 6.29 7.98
N ALA A 93 22.23 6.58 9.25
CA ALA A 93 23.06 5.71 10.08
C ALA A 93 22.33 4.43 10.53
N CYS A 94 21.01 4.38 10.38
CA CYS A 94 20.20 3.17 10.59
C CYS A 94 20.10 2.30 9.33
N VAL A 95 20.52 2.81 8.17
CA VAL A 95 20.66 2.02 6.94
C VAL A 95 21.96 1.20 7.01
N LYS A 96 21.97 -0.01 6.44
CA LYS A 96 23.16 -0.88 6.42
C LYS A 96 24.30 -0.33 5.58
#